data_AF-A0A6L6LV04-F1
#
_entry.id   AF-A0A6L6LV04-F1
#
_cell.length_a   1.000
_cell.length_b   1.000
_cell.length_c   1.000
_cell.angle_alpha   90.00
_cell.angle_beta   90.00
_cell.angle_gamma   90.00
#
_symmetry.space_group_name_H-M   'P 1'
#
loop_
_entity.id
_entity.type
_entity.pdbx_description
1 polymer ?
#
loop_
_entity_poly.entity_id
_entity_poly.type
_entity_poly.pdbx_seq_one_letter_code
_entity_poly.pdbx_strand_id
1 'polypeptide(L)'
;MNVPGAATPREAVVFKTTGICKPGVLSPDFAKALARAAMVEEGIACGAYGWNTEVCIGEWRCNPVFTKEGGDASVGELLNLAFVSGTGRFAGDQGGRSVNAAAIGFAPFLFTLWGFFLEKCDGFKDAFDDYCGKANDPNTLVEAQMAACRMAAIAREALTNDVIAADLPTSANMRQLTAPQRASQRFVPEHQSGAFTSFQGNGTTATRLKKFRSVKKFIGAFANPKRTLTEEEQALVPDISSGYVLPKEIVTVCQMIESTRETVRPMNNIMLRGDPSVGKTAGARAMAASLNLPYTFVTCNAGTEIYNLVGDMMPEDSSEDAGKSINEEMFADMPSATDISMDPAASYQAITGTEKPDATEAECFTELFRAMMKRCAAACSSGFRYVESPLVKAIRNGWVCEIQEPSLIQRPAVMPGLNGLLDETGCIVLPTGEMLHRHPDCVIVSTLNVDLEGCRPLNQAFLDRHHIIMDLVCPDDKIIVERIKKMTGCDDTINLQAMIDTMRQIAKVAASRGATDGNTNSMRQLASWVEAVMVTGDYKASAEWTIISGTTADPEVRAELANVVKNRAF
;
A
#
# COMPACT_ATOMS: atom_id res chain seq x y z
N MET A 1 -41.10 -27.90 -24.66
CA MET A 1 -40.72 -27.15 -25.88
C MET A 1 -41.40 -25.79 -25.83
N ASN A 2 -40.82 -24.74 -26.43
CA ASN A 2 -41.33 -23.35 -26.41
C ASN A 2 -41.23 -22.62 -25.06
N VAL A 3 -40.09 -22.74 -24.37
CA VAL A 3 -39.78 -21.99 -23.14
C VAL A 3 -38.60 -21.07 -23.42
N PRO A 4 -38.81 -19.79 -23.81
CA PRO A 4 -37.75 -18.90 -24.24
C PRO A 4 -36.67 -18.65 -23.18
N GLY A 5 -37.06 -18.59 -21.90
CA GLY A 5 -36.11 -18.41 -20.80
C GLY A 5 -35.18 -19.61 -20.57
N ALA A 6 -35.47 -20.76 -21.16
CA ALA A 6 -34.65 -21.97 -21.11
C ALA A 6 -33.90 -22.25 -22.44
N ALA A 7 -33.99 -21.35 -23.42
CA ALA A 7 -33.36 -21.47 -24.74
C ALA A 7 -32.20 -20.48 -24.89
N THR A 8 -31.34 -20.67 -25.90
CA THR A 8 -30.23 -19.74 -26.18
C THR A 8 -30.75 -18.36 -26.59
N PRO A 9 -29.97 -17.27 -26.43
CA PRO A 9 -30.38 -15.94 -26.88
C PRO A 9 -30.82 -15.92 -28.35
N ARG A 10 -30.11 -16.67 -29.20
CA ARG A 10 -30.44 -16.85 -30.62
C ARG A 10 -31.82 -17.50 -30.81
N GLU A 11 -32.09 -18.60 -30.14
CA GLU A 11 -33.39 -19.28 -30.24
C GLU A 11 -34.53 -18.47 -29.62
N ALA A 12 -34.27 -17.68 -28.58
CA ALA A 12 -35.24 -16.76 -27.98
C ALA A 12 -35.61 -15.62 -28.96
N VAL A 13 -34.70 -15.19 -29.84
CA VAL A 13 -35.00 -14.27 -30.95
C VAL A 13 -35.85 -14.96 -32.01
N VAL A 14 -35.48 -16.18 -32.42
CA VAL A 14 -36.26 -16.97 -33.40
C VAL A 14 -37.70 -17.18 -32.92
N PHE A 15 -37.88 -17.46 -31.63
CA PHE A 15 -39.19 -17.62 -30.99
C PHE A 15 -40.12 -16.42 -31.20
N LYS A 16 -39.60 -15.18 -31.14
CA LYS A 16 -40.41 -13.96 -31.33
C LYS A 16 -41.08 -13.91 -32.70
N THR A 17 -40.47 -14.55 -33.70
CA THR A 17 -40.94 -14.61 -35.08
C THR A 17 -41.70 -15.88 -35.43
N THR A 18 -41.32 -17.04 -34.87
CA THR A 18 -41.85 -18.35 -35.27
C THR A 18 -42.78 -19.00 -34.25
N GLY A 19 -42.79 -18.49 -33.01
CA GLY A 19 -43.48 -19.12 -31.88
C GLY A 19 -42.86 -20.46 -31.44
N ILE A 20 -41.68 -20.82 -31.95
CA ILE A 20 -41.03 -22.12 -31.70
C ILE A 20 -39.58 -21.92 -31.22
N CYS A 21 -39.22 -22.53 -30.09
CA CYS A 21 -37.82 -22.62 -29.62
C CYS A 21 -37.54 -23.94 -28.90
N LYS A 22 -36.26 -24.32 -28.83
CA LYS A 22 -35.81 -25.60 -28.29
C LYS A 22 -35.06 -25.36 -26.96
N PRO A 23 -35.71 -25.61 -25.82
CA PRO A 23 -35.05 -25.50 -24.53
C PRO A 23 -33.78 -26.36 -24.48
N GLY A 24 -32.79 -25.88 -23.74
CA GLY A 24 -31.60 -26.66 -23.46
C GLY A 24 -31.92 -27.91 -22.68
N VAL A 25 -31.09 -28.93 -22.88
CA VAL A 25 -31.17 -30.20 -22.17
C VAL A 25 -30.01 -30.26 -21.20
N LEU A 26 -30.33 -30.31 -19.91
CA LEU A 26 -29.34 -30.42 -18.85
C LEU A 26 -28.80 -31.85 -18.78
N SER A 27 -27.52 -32.03 -19.10
CA SER A 27 -26.84 -33.32 -18.93
C SER A 27 -26.39 -33.51 -17.48
N PRO A 28 -26.28 -34.76 -16.98
CA PRO A 28 -25.79 -35.02 -15.63
C PRO A 28 -24.40 -34.41 -15.35
N ASP A 29 -23.51 -34.42 -16.34
CA ASP A 29 -22.16 -33.87 -16.19
C ASP A 29 -22.16 -32.34 -16.16
N PHE A 30 -23.00 -31.68 -16.96
CA PHE A 30 -23.16 -30.23 -16.88
C PHE A 30 -23.81 -29.81 -15.57
N ALA A 31 -24.80 -30.58 -15.07
CA ALA A 31 -25.43 -30.31 -13.79
C ALA A 31 -24.42 -30.37 -12.63
N LYS A 32 -23.52 -31.37 -12.63
CA LYS A 32 -22.44 -31.48 -11.63
C LYS A 32 -21.46 -30.31 -11.72
N ALA A 33 -21.08 -29.89 -12.94
CA ALA A 33 -20.20 -28.74 -13.14
C ALA A 33 -20.86 -27.44 -12.66
N LEU A 34 -22.13 -27.22 -12.99
CA LEU A 34 -22.92 -26.08 -12.54
C LEU A 34 -23.04 -26.03 -11.02
N ALA A 35 -23.39 -27.15 -10.39
CA ALA A 35 -23.49 -27.22 -8.93
C ALA A 35 -22.16 -26.86 -8.26
N ARG A 36 -21.03 -27.35 -8.78
CA ARG A 36 -19.70 -26.98 -8.28
C ARG A 36 -19.39 -25.51 -8.49
N ALA A 37 -19.66 -24.96 -9.66
CA ALA A 37 -19.43 -23.54 -9.93
C ALA A 37 -20.24 -22.66 -8.97
N ALA A 38 -21.52 -22.97 -8.75
CA ALA A 38 -22.36 -22.25 -7.80
C ALA A 38 -21.84 -22.37 -6.35
N MET A 39 -21.40 -23.56 -5.92
CA MET A 39 -20.78 -23.75 -4.61
C MET A 39 -19.49 -22.92 -4.44
N VAL A 40 -18.70 -22.76 -5.51
CA VAL A 40 -17.50 -21.91 -5.50
C VAL A 40 -17.87 -20.43 -5.33
N GLU A 41 -18.92 -19.95 -6.00
CA GLU A 41 -19.43 -18.57 -5.82
C GLU A 41 -19.96 -18.32 -4.40
N GLU A 42 -20.52 -19.34 -3.76
CA GLU A 42 -20.93 -19.30 -2.35
C GLU A 42 -19.75 -19.39 -1.36
N GLY A 43 -18.51 -19.47 -1.85
CA GLY A 43 -17.29 -19.54 -1.03
C GLY A 43 -17.03 -20.92 -0.41
N ILE A 44 -17.67 -21.98 -0.90
CA ILE A 44 -17.45 -23.35 -0.42
C ILE A 44 -16.15 -23.91 -1.01
N ALA A 45 -15.28 -24.45 -0.15
CA ALA A 45 -13.98 -25.01 -0.53
C ALA A 45 -14.07 -26.36 -1.27
N CYS A 46 -14.66 -26.36 -2.46
CA CYS A 46 -14.84 -27.56 -3.30
C CYS A 46 -13.97 -27.60 -4.56
N GLY A 47 -13.19 -26.54 -4.78
CA GLY A 47 -12.39 -26.34 -5.99
C GLY A 47 -12.24 -24.86 -6.32
N ALA A 48 -11.69 -24.58 -7.49
CA ALA A 48 -11.58 -23.23 -8.04
C ALA A 48 -11.54 -23.32 -9.56
N TYR A 49 -12.04 -22.29 -10.25
CA TYR A 49 -11.90 -22.17 -11.71
C TYR A 49 -11.39 -20.77 -12.05
N GLY A 50 -10.66 -20.65 -13.15
CA GLY A 50 -10.00 -19.41 -13.52
C GLY A 50 -9.55 -19.42 -14.97
N TRP A 51 -9.33 -18.24 -15.54
CA TRP A 51 -8.96 -18.12 -16.94
C TRP A 51 -8.13 -16.86 -17.20
N ASN A 52 -7.40 -16.90 -18.31
CA ASN A 52 -6.77 -15.76 -18.96
C ASN A 52 -7.05 -15.86 -20.46
N THR A 53 -6.58 -14.88 -21.24
CA THR A 53 -6.78 -14.85 -22.70
C THR A 53 -6.48 -16.16 -23.44
N GLU A 54 -5.49 -16.95 -22.99
CA GLU A 54 -5.03 -18.17 -23.67
C GLU A 54 -5.48 -19.49 -23.02
N VAL A 55 -5.75 -19.49 -21.72
CA VAL A 55 -5.86 -20.71 -20.90
C VAL A 55 -7.02 -20.62 -19.91
N CYS A 56 -7.77 -21.71 -19.79
CA CYS A 56 -8.66 -21.96 -18.66
C CYS A 56 -8.06 -22.99 -17.72
N ILE A 57 -8.21 -22.81 -16.41
CA ILE A 57 -7.74 -23.72 -15.37
C ILE A 57 -8.87 -24.07 -14.40
N GLY A 58 -8.81 -25.28 -13.85
CA GLY A 58 -9.80 -25.81 -12.93
C GLY A 58 -9.16 -26.74 -11.91
N GLU A 59 -9.47 -26.51 -10.64
CA GLU A 59 -9.23 -27.40 -9.52
C GLU A 59 -10.55 -28.05 -9.11
N TRP A 60 -10.60 -29.37 -9.21
CA TRP A 60 -11.81 -30.14 -8.93
C TRP A 60 -11.56 -31.14 -7.79
N ARG A 61 -12.36 -31.09 -6.73
CA ARG A 61 -12.37 -32.12 -5.69
C ARG A 61 -13.18 -33.33 -6.15
N CYS A 62 -12.52 -34.48 -6.28
CA CYS A 62 -13.15 -35.76 -6.62
C CYS A 62 -13.92 -36.32 -5.41
N ASN A 63 -15.14 -35.84 -5.20
CA ASN A 63 -16.09 -36.36 -4.22
C ASN A 63 -17.55 -36.22 -4.75
N PRO A 64 -18.53 -36.95 -4.19
CA PRO A 64 -19.92 -36.89 -4.65
C PRO A 64 -20.76 -35.79 -3.99
N VAL A 65 -20.14 -34.77 -3.36
CA VAL A 65 -20.84 -33.69 -2.66
C VAL A 65 -21.14 -32.55 -3.64
N PHE A 66 -22.40 -32.32 -3.98
CA PHE A 66 -22.83 -31.27 -4.93
C PHE A 66 -23.81 -30.25 -4.32
N THR A 67 -24.00 -30.29 -3.01
CA THR A 67 -24.84 -29.36 -2.25
C THR A 67 -24.19 -29.06 -0.90
N LYS A 68 -24.53 -27.93 -0.29
CA LYS A 68 -24.02 -27.53 1.03
C LYS A 68 -24.39 -28.52 2.14
N GLU A 69 -25.57 -29.13 2.04
CA GLU A 69 -26.09 -30.12 3.00
C GLU A 69 -25.54 -31.54 2.74
N GLY A 70 -24.87 -31.76 1.60
CA GLY A 70 -24.39 -33.06 1.15
C GLY A 70 -23.11 -33.57 1.85
N GLY A 71 -22.56 -32.80 2.80
CA GLY A 71 -21.35 -33.14 3.56
C GLY A 71 -20.17 -32.19 3.30
N ASP A 72 -18.99 -32.56 3.77
CA ASP A 72 -17.78 -31.75 3.61
C ASP A 72 -17.20 -31.86 2.19
N ALA A 73 -17.43 -30.81 1.39
CA ALA A 73 -16.97 -30.73 0.02
C ALA A 73 -15.44 -30.55 -0.14
N SER A 74 -14.71 -30.29 0.95
CA SER A 74 -13.24 -30.14 0.93
C SER A 74 -12.50 -31.49 0.89
N VAL A 75 -13.18 -32.57 1.27
CA VAL A 75 -12.60 -33.92 1.33
C VAL A 75 -12.58 -34.55 -0.06
N GLY A 76 -11.41 -34.98 -0.53
CA GLY A 76 -11.27 -35.71 -1.79
C GLY A 76 -9.95 -35.44 -2.50
N GLU A 77 -9.55 -36.35 -3.39
CA GLU A 77 -8.37 -36.16 -4.24
C GLU A 77 -8.59 -34.94 -5.15
N LEU A 78 -7.56 -34.11 -5.27
CA LEU A 78 -7.62 -32.90 -6.09
C LEU A 78 -7.19 -33.23 -7.52
N LEU A 79 -8.07 -32.92 -8.45
CA LEU A 79 -7.82 -33.01 -9.88
C LEU A 79 -7.53 -31.61 -10.43
N ASN A 80 -6.34 -31.45 -11.00
CA ASN A 80 -5.89 -30.21 -11.62
C ASN A 80 -6.04 -30.32 -13.12
N LEU A 81 -6.77 -29.42 -13.74
CA LEU A 81 -7.01 -29.40 -15.18
C LEU A 81 -6.67 -28.02 -15.76
N ALA A 82 -6.16 -28.03 -16.98
CA ALA A 82 -5.96 -26.83 -17.77
C ALA A 82 -6.34 -27.08 -19.22
N PHE A 83 -7.03 -26.12 -19.82
CA PHE A 83 -7.40 -26.09 -21.22
C PHE A 83 -6.63 -24.97 -21.93
N VAL A 84 -5.98 -25.28 -23.05
CA VAL A 84 -5.16 -24.32 -23.80
C VAL A 84 -5.82 -24.03 -25.15
N SER A 85 -6.38 -22.83 -25.29
CA SER A 85 -7.16 -22.41 -26.47
C SER A 85 -6.40 -22.56 -27.79
N GLY A 86 -5.13 -22.12 -27.85
CA GLY A 86 -4.32 -22.19 -29.06
C GLY A 86 -4.03 -23.61 -29.56
N THR A 87 -4.26 -24.64 -28.74
CA THR A 87 -4.11 -26.05 -29.15
C THR A 87 -5.40 -26.85 -29.11
N GLY A 88 -6.46 -26.30 -28.51
CA GLY A 88 -7.73 -26.99 -28.25
C GLY A 88 -7.63 -28.16 -27.26
N ARG A 89 -6.50 -28.35 -26.56
CA ARG A 89 -6.24 -29.56 -25.76
C ARG A 89 -6.30 -29.32 -24.26
N PHE A 90 -6.66 -30.38 -23.55
CA PHE A 90 -6.59 -30.46 -22.10
C PHE A 90 -5.27 -31.07 -21.62
N ALA A 91 -4.77 -30.52 -20.52
CA ALA A 91 -3.70 -31.11 -19.72
C ALA A 91 -4.22 -31.29 -18.29
N GLY A 92 -3.80 -32.36 -17.62
CA GLY A 92 -4.28 -32.66 -16.30
C GLY A 92 -3.29 -33.40 -15.41
N ASP A 93 -3.53 -33.30 -14.11
CA ASP A 93 -2.79 -33.98 -13.06
C ASP A 93 -3.71 -34.41 -11.93
N GLN A 94 -3.60 -35.67 -11.54
CA GLN A 94 -4.31 -36.25 -10.42
C GLN A 94 -3.29 -36.85 -9.44
N GLY A 95 -2.86 -36.04 -8.48
CA GLY A 95 -1.86 -36.44 -7.48
C GLY A 95 -0.51 -36.86 -8.08
N GLY A 96 -0.04 -36.20 -9.14
CA GLY A 96 1.20 -36.54 -9.85
C GLY A 96 1.04 -37.54 -10.99
N ARG A 97 -0.18 -38.04 -11.24
CA ARG A 97 -0.48 -39.07 -12.25
C ARG A 97 -1.25 -38.50 -13.44
N SER A 98 -1.13 -39.15 -14.59
CA SER A 98 -1.96 -38.88 -15.76
C SER A 98 -3.44 -39.10 -15.46
N VAL A 99 -4.28 -38.20 -15.95
CA VAL A 99 -5.72 -38.21 -15.72
C VAL A 99 -6.41 -39.22 -16.63
N ASN A 100 -7.21 -40.12 -16.04
CA ASN A 100 -8.04 -41.06 -16.79
C ASN A 100 -9.43 -40.44 -17.06
N ALA A 101 -9.58 -39.76 -18.19
CA ALA A 101 -10.81 -39.04 -18.58
C ALA A 101 -12.07 -39.93 -18.54
N ALA A 102 -11.95 -41.21 -18.92
CA ALA A 102 -13.08 -42.14 -18.93
C ALA A 102 -13.61 -42.47 -17.51
N ALA A 103 -12.74 -42.45 -16.50
CA ALA A 103 -13.11 -42.77 -15.12
C ALA A 103 -13.73 -41.58 -14.37
N ILE A 104 -13.34 -40.34 -14.71
CA ILE A 104 -13.77 -39.12 -14.00
C ILE A 104 -15.02 -38.47 -14.60
N GLY A 105 -15.38 -38.80 -15.85
CA GLY A 105 -16.50 -38.20 -16.57
C GLY A 105 -16.19 -36.78 -17.08
N PHE A 106 -17.17 -36.14 -17.74
CA PHE A 106 -16.94 -34.85 -18.40
C PHE A 106 -17.14 -33.63 -17.50
N ALA A 107 -17.73 -33.80 -16.32
CA ALA A 107 -18.03 -32.68 -15.42
C ALA A 107 -16.81 -31.81 -15.05
N PRO A 108 -15.64 -32.38 -14.68
CA PRO A 108 -14.46 -31.57 -14.35
C PRO A 108 -13.92 -30.75 -15.53
N PHE A 109 -14.07 -31.27 -16.76
CA PHE A 109 -13.63 -30.58 -17.97
C PHE A 109 -14.55 -29.42 -18.32
N LEU A 110 -15.87 -29.62 -18.20
CA LEU A 110 -16.86 -28.55 -18.35
C LEU A 110 -16.64 -27.45 -17.30
N PHE A 111 -16.36 -27.83 -16.05
CA PHE A 111 -16.01 -26.91 -14.98
C PHE A 111 -14.70 -26.15 -15.24
N THR A 112 -13.71 -26.79 -15.86
CA THR A 112 -12.47 -26.10 -16.26
C THR A 112 -12.75 -25.03 -17.32
N LEU A 113 -13.65 -25.31 -18.27
CA LEU A 113 -14.03 -24.35 -19.32
C LEU A 113 -14.92 -23.19 -18.84
N TRP A 114 -15.33 -23.18 -17.57
CA TRP A 114 -16.33 -22.24 -17.05
C TRP A 114 -15.97 -20.78 -17.30
N GLY A 115 -14.69 -20.42 -17.14
CA GLY A 115 -14.20 -19.07 -17.42
C GLY A 115 -14.43 -18.60 -18.85
N PHE A 116 -14.19 -19.46 -19.85
CA PHE A 116 -14.48 -19.15 -21.24
C PHE A 116 -15.98 -19.16 -21.56
N PHE A 117 -16.79 -19.94 -20.85
CA PHE A 117 -18.24 -19.80 -20.98
C PHE A 117 -18.69 -18.42 -20.49
N LEU A 118 -18.16 -17.94 -19.36
CA LEU A 118 -18.46 -16.61 -18.83
C LEU A 118 -17.97 -15.48 -19.74
N GLU A 119 -16.78 -15.60 -20.32
CA GLU A 119 -16.15 -14.53 -21.11
C GLU A 119 -16.60 -14.52 -22.58
N LYS A 120 -16.71 -15.69 -23.22
CA LYS A 120 -16.85 -15.81 -24.68
C LYS A 120 -18.27 -16.15 -25.15
N CYS A 121 -19.17 -16.53 -24.24
CA CYS A 121 -20.51 -16.98 -24.61
C CYS A 121 -21.58 -15.97 -24.17
N ASP A 122 -22.18 -15.29 -25.14
CA ASP A 122 -23.22 -14.29 -24.90
C ASP A 122 -24.40 -14.85 -24.09
N GLY A 123 -24.71 -14.18 -22.98
CA GLY A 123 -25.82 -14.54 -22.08
C GLY A 123 -25.57 -15.75 -21.18
N PHE A 124 -24.36 -16.34 -21.19
CA PHE A 124 -24.01 -17.41 -20.23
C PHE A 124 -23.84 -16.85 -18.82
N LYS A 125 -23.10 -15.74 -18.67
CA LYS A 125 -22.88 -15.06 -17.39
C LYS A 125 -24.20 -14.65 -16.74
N ASP A 126 -25.07 -13.98 -17.49
CA ASP A 126 -26.37 -13.54 -16.96
C ASP A 126 -27.22 -14.72 -16.47
N ALA A 127 -27.21 -15.84 -17.20
CA ALA A 127 -27.93 -17.05 -16.81
C ALA A 127 -27.29 -17.73 -15.58
N PHE A 128 -25.97 -17.63 -15.41
CA PHE A 128 -25.27 -18.14 -14.25
C PHE A 128 -25.56 -17.31 -13.00
N ASP A 129 -25.50 -15.98 -13.11
CA ASP A 129 -25.83 -15.06 -12.03
C ASP A 129 -27.31 -15.24 -11.59
N ASP A 130 -28.24 -15.37 -12.55
CA ASP A 130 -29.64 -15.70 -12.28
C ASP A 130 -29.80 -17.03 -11.54
N TYR A 131 -29.04 -18.06 -11.94
CA TYR A 131 -29.07 -19.35 -11.26
C TYR A 131 -28.59 -19.24 -9.81
N CYS A 132 -27.43 -18.62 -9.59
CA CYS A 132 -26.86 -18.43 -8.25
C CYS A 132 -27.79 -17.62 -7.33
N GLY A 133 -28.48 -16.59 -7.86
CA GLY A 133 -29.42 -15.80 -7.08
C GLY A 133 -30.75 -16.49 -6.76
N LYS A 134 -31.19 -17.44 -7.60
CA LYS A 134 -32.55 -18.01 -7.55
C LYS A 134 -32.63 -19.48 -7.12
N ALA A 135 -31.51 -20.21 -7.13
CA ALA A 135 -31.50 -21.65 -6.86
C ALA A 135 -31.84 -22.01 -5.41
N ASN A 136 -31.61 -21.08 -4.47
CA ASN A 136 -31.82 -21.28 -3.03
C ASN A 136 -33.19 -20.80 -2.53
N ASP A 137 -34.00 -20.13 -3.37
CA ASP A 137 -35.37 -19.70 -3.02
C ASP A 137 -36.42 -20.65 -3.65
N PRO A 138 -37.25 -21.32 -2.84
CA PRO A 138 -38.32 -22.20 -3.33
C PRO A 138 -39.28 -21.53 -4.32
N ASN A 139 -39.47 -20.20 -4.23
CA ASN A 139 -40.38 -19.46 -5.11
C ASN A 139 -39.79 -19.21 -6.50
N THR A 140 -38.47 -19.26 -6.64
CA THR A 140 -37.76 -18.99 -7.92
C THR A 140 -37.08 -20.23 -8.50
N LEU A 141 -37.32 -21.42 -7.92
CA LEU A 141 -36.68 -22.67 -8.33
C LEU A 141 -36.91 -23.02 -9.81
N VAL A 142 -38.10 -22.74 -10.34
CA VAL A 142 -38.41 -22.96 -11.77
C VAL A 142 -37.58 -22.06 -12.67
N GLU A 143 -37.37 -20.80 -12.28
CA GLU A 143 -36.54 -19.86 -13.02
C GLU A 143 -35.06 -20.29 -13.00
N ALA A 144 -34.57 -20.77 -11.85
CA ALA A 144 -33.24 -21.35 -11.75
C ALA A 144 -33.07 -22.58 -12.66
N GLN A 145 -34.06 -23.47 -12.72
CA GLN A 145 -34.03 -24.61 -13.64
C GLN A 145 -34.02 -24.17 -15.11
N MET A 146 -34.76 -23.11 -15.46
CA MET A 146 -34.75 -22.54 -16.80
C MET A 146 -33.36 -21.95 -17.13
N ALA A 147 -32.75 -21.21 -16.21
CA ALA A 147 -31.40 -20.68 -16.35
C ALA A 147 -30.35 -21.79 -16.54
N ALA A 148 -30.45 -22.89 -15.78
CA ALA A 148 -29.58 -24.06 -15.93
C ALA A 148 -29.70 -24.72 -17.32
N CYS A 149 -30.93 -24.90 -17.81
CA CYS A 149 -31.17 -25.40 -19.16
C CYS A 149 -30.61 -24.44 -20.23
N ARG A 150 -30.80 -23.13 -20.06
CA ARG A 150 -30.27 -22.11 -20.95
C ARG A 150 -28.74 -22.16 -21.03
N MET A 151 -28.06 -22.23 -19.89
CA MET A 151 -26.60 -22.40 -19.83
C MET A 151 -26.12 -23.66 -20.56
N ALA A 152 -26.80 -24.80 -20.34
CA ALA A 152 -26.45 -26.05 -21.02
C ALA A 152 -26.59 -25.95 -22.54
N ALA A 153 -27.60 -25.22 -23.04
CA ALA A 153 -27.75 -24.97 -24.47
C ALA A 153 -26.64 -24.08 -25.02
N ILE A 154 -26.31 -22.98 -24.33
CA ILE A 154 -25.26 -22.03 -24.73
C ILE A 154 -23.89 -22.73 -24.78
N ALA A 155 -23.53 -23.48 -23.73
CA ALA A 155 -22.27 -24.23 -23.69
C ALA A 155 -22.18 -25.27 -24.82
N ARG A 156 -23.28 -25.97 -25.11
CA ARG A 156 -23.33 -26.93 -26.22
C ARG A 156 -23.14 -26.23 -27.57
N GLU A 157 -23.79 -25.10 -27.81
CA GLU A 157 -23.62 -24.32 -29.04
C GLU A 157 -22.19 -23.78 -29.17
N ALA A 158 -21.60 -23.30 -28.07
CA ALA A 158 -20.23 -22.80 -28.05
C ALA A 158 -19.20 -23.86 -28.44
N LEU A 159 -19.39 -25.10 -27.98
CA LEU A 159 -18.54 -26.24 -28.33
C LEU A 159 -18.83 -26.79 -29.73
N THR A 160 -20.08 -26.73 -30.20
CA THR A 160 -20.46 -27.26 -31.53
C THR A 160 -20.06 -26.31 -32.67
N ASN A 161 -20.09 -25.00 -32.41
CA ASN A 161 -19.78 -23.96 -33.39
C ASN A 161 -18.33 -23.45 -33.27
N ASP A 162 -17.46 -24.15 -32.54
CA ASP A 162 -16.04 -23.81 -32.33
C ASP A 162 -15.79 -22.40 -31.76
N VAL A 163 -16.75 -21.81 -31.03
CA VAL A 163 -16.52 -20.60 -30.23
C VAL A 163 -15.47 -20.89 -29.15
N ILE A 164 -15.55 -22.09 -28.59
CA ILE A 164 -14.49 -22.70 -27.78
C ILE A 164 -14.09 -23.98 -28.52
N ALA A 165 -13.04 -23.88 -29.35
CA ALA A 165 -12.49 -25.01 -30.10
C ALA A 165 -11.77 -25.98 -29.16
N ALA A 166 -12.53 -26.85 -28.49
CA ALA A 166 -12.03 -27.82 -27.53
C ALA A 166 -12.13 -29.26 -28.07
N ASP A 167 -10.99 -29.93 -28.15
CA ASP A 167 -10.92 -31.37 -28.40
C ASP A 167 -11.57 -32.11 -27.22
N LEU A 168 -12.50 -33.01 -27.50
CA LEU A 168 -13.10 -33.86 -26.47
C LEU A 168 -12.00 -34.65 -25.72
N PRO A 169 -11.89 -34.52 -24.39
CA PRO A 169 -10.82 -35.16 -23.64
C PRO A 169 -11.02 -36.69 -23.62
N THR A 170 -9.96 -37.40 -23.99
CA THR A 170 -9.85 -38.86 -23.94
C THR A 170 -8.55 -39.21 -23.22
N SER A 171 -8.47 -40.39 -22.61
CA SER A 171 -7.23 -40.82 -21.94
C SER A 171 -6.01 -40.89 -22.88
N ALA A 172 -6.22 -40.89 -24.20
CA ALA A 172 -5.16 -40.86 -25.22
C ALA A 172 -4.69 -39.45 -25.60
N ASN A 173 -5.54 -38.41 -25.50
CA ASN A 173 -5.17 -37.04 -25.86
C ASN A 173 -4.87 -36.13 -24.65
N MET A 174 -5.13 -36.62 -23.43
CA MET A 174 -4.81 -35.95 -22.18
C MET A 174 -3.29 -35.86 -21.96
N ARG A 175 -2.77 -34.64 -21.91
CA ARG A 175 -1.37 -34.40 -21.55
C ARG A 175 -1.21 -34.36 -20.04
N GLN A 176 -0.07 -34.84 -19.54
CA GLN A 176 0.27 -34.71 -18.14
C GLN A 176 0.64 -33.25 -17.84
N LEU A 177 0.05 -32.69 -16.78
CA LEU A 177 0.32 -31.35 -16.29
C LEU A 177 1.27 -31.41 -15.09
N THR A 178 2.56 -31.17 -15.30
CA THR A 178 3.56 -31.26 -14.22
C THR A 178 3.48 -30.09 -13.24
N ALA A 179 3.97 -30.28 -12.01
CA ALA A 179 3.99 -29.21 -11.00
C ALA A 179 4.72 -27.92 -11.46
N PRO A 180 5.89 -27.99 -12.15
CA PRO A 180 6.53 -26.79 -12.70
C PRO A 180 5.68 -26.08 -13.76
N GLN A 181 4.90 -26.83 -14.56
CA GLN A 181 3.98 -26.23 -15.53
C GLN A 181 2.83 -25.49 -14.83
N ARG A 182 2.25 -26.05 -13.76
CA ARG A 182 1.23 -25.35 -12.96
C ARG A 182 1.75 -24.08 -12.29
N ALA A 183 3.02 -24.05 -11.93
CA ALA A 183 3.70 -22.87 -11.40
C ALA A 183 4.18 -21.87 -12.47
N SER A 184 3.99 -22.17 -13.76
CA SER A 184 4.37 -21.28 -14.85
C SER A 184 3.41 -20.11 -14.96
N GLN A 185 3.94 -18.93 -15.32
CA GLN A 185 3.15 -17.71 -15.55
C GLN A 185 2.05 -17.90 -16.61
N ARG A 186 2.20 -18.88 -17.50
CA ARG A 186 1.18 -19.22 -18.52
C ARG A 186 -0.16 -19.67 -17.93
N PHE A 187 -0.13 -20.34 -16.78
CA PHE A 187 -1.32 -20.89 -16.13
C PHE A 187 -1.80 -20.03 -14.95
N VAL A 188 -1.31 -18.78 -14.86
CA VAL A 188 -1.82 -17.81 -13.89
C VAL A 188 -3.11 -17.21 -14.46
N PRO A 189 -4.26 -17.33 -13.77
CA PRO A 189 -5.51 -16.76 -14.23
C PRO A 189 -5.50 -15.23 -14.07
N GLU A 190 -6.10 -14.51 -15.03
CA GLU A 190 -6.42 -13.09 -14.92
C GLU A 190 -7.73 -12.89 -14.14
N HIS A 191 -8.66 -13.83 -14.30
CA HIS A 191 -9.94 -13.90 -13.60
C HIS A 191 -10.10 -15.27 -12.93
N GLN A 192 -10.59 -15.31 -11.69
CA GLN A 192 -10.83 -16.56 -10.97
C GLN A 192 -11.98 -16.47 -9.98
N SER A 193 -12.59 -17.63 -9.71
CA SER A 193 -13.51 -17.84 -8.60
C SER A 193 -13.05 -19.04 -7.77
N GLY A 194 -13.10 -18.89 -6.45
CA GLY A 194 -12.54 -19.86 -5.49
C GLY A 194 -11.05 -19.64 -5.20
N ALA A 195 -10.50 -20.51 -4.35
CA ALA A 195 -9.10 -20.46 -3.94
C ALA A 195 -8.32 -21.64 -4.55
N PHE A 196 -7.36 -21.35 -5.43
CA PHE A 196 -6.48 -22.39 -5.98
C PHE A 196 -5.44 -22.80 -4.94
N THR A 197 -5.21 -24.11 -4.85
CA THR A 197 -4.25 -24.73 -3.92
C THR A 197 -3.01 -25.26 -4.63
N SER A 198 -3.13 -25.60 -5.91
CA SER A 198 -2.10 -26.24 -6.75
C SER A 198 -1.70 -25.37 -7.95
N PHE A 199 -2.59 -24.53 -8.48
CA PHE A 199 -2.23 -23.48 -9.42
C PHE A 199 -1.86 -22.18 -8.69
N GLN A 200 -1.09 -21.32 -9.37
CA GLN A 200 -0.84 -19.96 -8.88
C GLN A 200 -2.11 -19.11 -9.06
N GLY A 201 -3.05 -19.25 -8.13
CA GLY A 201 -4.36 -18.58 -8.17
C GLY A 201 -4.86 -18.18 -6.79
N ASN A 202 -4.22 -17.19 -6.19
CA ASN A 202 -4.80 -16.42 -5.08
C ASN A 202 -5.11 -15.01 -5.59
N GLY A 203 -6.23 -14.90 -6.31
CA GLY A 203 -6.93 -13.66 -6.59
C GLY A 203 -7.63 -13.13 -5.35
N THR A 204 -6.87 -12.71 -4.34
CA THR A 204 -6.98 -11.28 -4.05
C THR A 204 -6.13 -10.64 -5.14
N THR A 205 -6.57 -9.54 -5.73
CA THR A 205 -5.70 -8.72 -6.56
C THR A 205 -4.58 -8.19 -5.65
N ALA A 206 -3.62 -9.03 -5.28
CA ALA A 206 -2.32 -8.61 -4.85
C ALA A 206 -1.70 -8.10 -6.14
N THR A 207 -2.04 -6.84 -6.48
CA THR A 207 -1.45 -6.12 -7.58
C THR A 207 0.04 -6.36 -7.48
N ARG A 208 0.58 -7.22 -8.37
CA ARG A 208 1.96 -7.68 -8.25
C ARG A 208 2.82 -6.43 -8.12
N LEU A 209 3.71 -6.41 -7.11
CA LEU A 209 4.50 -5.22 -6.86
C LEU A 209 5.16 -4.76 -8.16
N LYS A 210 4.83 -3.55 -8.63
CA LYS A 210 5.41 -3.01 -9.87
C LYS A 210 6.93 -3.01 -9.69
N LYS A 211 7.68 -3.64 -10.61
CA LYS A 211 9.14 -3.66 -10.54
C LYS A 211 9.71 -2.67 -11.53
N PHE A 212 10.53 -1.75 -11.05
CA PHE A 212 11.19 -0.75 -11.87
C PHE A 212 12.65 -1.13 -12.10
N ARG A 213 13.09 -1.11 -13.37
CA ARG A 213 14.50 -1.38 -13.75
C ARG A 213 15.39 -0.14 -13.60
N SER A 214 14.81 1.05 -13.44
CA SER A 214 15.53 2.32 -13.38
C SER A 214 14.68 3.40 -12.71
N VAL A 215 15.31 4.34 -11.99
CA VAL A 215 14.65 5.50 -11.35
C VAL A 215 13.86 6.33 -12.36
N LYS A 216 14.39 6.53 -13.58
CA LYS A 216 13.71 7.29 -14.65
C LYS A 216 12.32 6.76 -15.02
N LYS A 217 12.09 5.44 -14.90
CA LYS A 217 10.78 4.81 -15.16
C LYS A 217 9.84 4.84 -13.96
N PHE A 218 10.39 5.15 -12.78
CA PHE A 218 9.64 5.23 -11.53
C PHE A 218 9.07 6.64 -11.32
N ILE A 219 9.78 7.68 -11.77
CA ILE A 219 9.28 9.06 -11.77
C ILE A 219 7.98 9.15 -12.57
N GLY A 220 6.94 9.72 -11.97
CA GLY A 220 5.60 9.84 -12.55
C GLY A 220 4.84 8.53 -12.78
N ALA A 221 5.37 7.37 -12.37
CA ALA A 221 4.75 6.07 -12.65
C ALA A 221 3.41 5.84 -11.94
N PHE A 222 3.12 6.61 -10.90
CA PHE A 222 1.92 6.55 -10.07
C PHE A 222 1.14 7.88 -10.10
N ALA A 223 1.45 8.73 -11.07
CA ALA A 223 0.83 10.05 -11.21
C ALA A 223 -0.68 9.97 -11.39
N ASN A 224 -1.40 10.98 -10.91
CA ASN A 224 -2.83 11.09 -11.18
C ASN A 224 -3.06 11.64 -12.59
N PRO A 225 -3.62 10.86 -13.53
CA PRO A 225 -3.83 11.33 -14.90
C PRO A 225 -4.86 12.46 -14.98
N LYS A 226 -5.71 12.62 -13.96
CA LYS A 226 -6.70 13.70 -13.86
C LYS A 226 -6.08 15.02 -13.39
N ARG A 227 -4.81 15.01 -12.95
CA ARG A 227 -4.14 16.17 -12.36
C ARG A 227 -3.15 16.79 -13.34
N THR A 228 -3.24 18.11 -13.47
CA THR A 228 -2.30 18.93 -14.23
C THR A 228 -1.67 19.94 -13.26
N LEU A 229 -0.34 19.97 -13.20
CA LEU A 229 0.39 20.92 -12.36
C LEU A 229 0.69 22.21 -13.14
N THR A 230 0.74 23.32 -12.42
CA THR A 230 1.29 24.59 -12.95
C THR A 230 2.82 24.49 -13.13
N GLU A 231 3.43 25.43 -13.87
CA GLU A 231 4.89 25.45 -14.03
C GLU A 231 5.62 25.62 -12.69
N GLU A 232 5.07 26.45 -11.80
CA GLU A 232 5.59 26.66 -10.44
C GLU A 232 5.52 25.38 -9.60
N GLU A 233 4.39 24.68 -9.63
CA GLU A 233 4.24 23.39 -8.96
C GLU A 233 5.13 22.31 -9.55
N GLN A 234 5.28 22.27 -10.86
CA GLN A 234 6.13 21.28 -11.52
C GLN A 234 7.61 21.47 -11.13
N ALA A 235 8.05 22.71 -10.88
CA ALA A 235 9.38 23.00 -10.36
C ALA A 235 9.60 22.54 -8.90
N LEU A 236 8.51 22.38 -8.13
CA LEU A 236 8.54 21.86 -6.76
C LEU A 236 8.47 20.32 -6.70
N VAL A 237 8.29 19.63 -7.84
CA VAL A 237 8.39 18.17 -7.91
C VAL A 237 9.86 17.78 -7.78
N PRO A 238 10.24 16.94 -6.79
CA PRO A 238 11.64 16.65 -6.53
C PRO A 238 12.22 15.78 -7.65
N ASP A 239 13.41 16.13 -8.13
CA ASP A 239 14.20 15.25 -9.00
C ASP A 239 14.97 14.23 -8.14
N ILE A 240 14.89 12.96 -8.52
CA ILE A 240 15.64 11.89 -7.86
C ILE A 240 16.84 11.55 -8.73
N SER A 241 18.03 11.64 -8.14
CA SER A 241 19.27 11.23 -8.82
C SER A 241 19.18 9.79 -9.39
N SER A 242 19.81 9.57 -10.54
CA SER A 242 19.91 8.24 -11.16
C SER A 242 20.64 7.21 -10.29
N GLY A 243 21.40 7.67 -9.29
CA GLY A 243 22.11 6.82 -8.32
C GLY A 243 21.24 6.27 -7.19
N TYR A 244 20.02 6.80 -6.99
CA TYR A 244 19.14 6.36 -5.90
C TYR A 244 18.72 4.89 -6.05
N VAL A 245 18.97 4.08 -5.01
CA VAL A 245 18.56 2.67 -4.97
C VAL A 245 17.17 2.58 -4.38
N LEU A 246 16.19 2.34 -5.25
CA LEU A 246 14.76 2.31 -4.94
C LEU A 246 14.40 1.14 -4.00
N PRO A 247 13.98 1.41 -2.75
CA PRO A 247 13.52 0.36 -1.83
C PRO A 247 12.18 -0.22 -2.30
N LYS A 248 11.94 -1.51 -2.01
CA LYS A 248 10.69 -2.17 -2.40
C LYS A 248 9.52 -1.58 -1.64
N GLU A 249 9.75 -1.23 -0.38
CA GLU A 249 8.82 -0.64 0.58
C GLU A 249 8.22 0.65 0.00
N ILE A 250 9.05 1.53 -0.56
CA ILE A 250 8.60 2.79 -1.17
C ILE A 250 7.71 2.52 -2.39
N VAL A 251 8.06 1.54 -3.22
CA VAL A 251 7.25 1.16 -4.38
C VAL A 251 5.89 0.61 -3.95
N THR A 252 5.87 -0.22 -2.91
CA THR A 252 4.64 -0.75 -2.31
C THR A 252 3.72 0.37 -1.87
N VAL A 253 4.26 1.35 -1.15
CA VAL A 253 3.47 2.49 -0.65
C VAL A 253 2.89 3.30 -1.81
N CYS A 254 3.70 3.63 -2.83
CA CYS A 254 3.22 4.37 -4.00
C CYS A 254 2.10 3.62 -4.73
N GLN A 255 2.22 2.30 -4.84
CA GLN A 255 1.22 1.44 -5.45
C GLN A 255 -0.07 1.34 -4.63
N MET A 256 0.03 1.33 -3.30
CA MET A 256 -1.13 1.39 -2.40
C MET A 256 -1.87 2.73 -2.53
N ILE A 257 -1.14 3.85 -2.58
CA ILE A 257 -1.73 5.19 -2.80
C ILE A 257 -2.48 5.23 -4.13
N GLU A 258 -1.87 4.78 -5.23
CA GLU A 258 -2.52 4.70 -6.54
C GLU A 258 -3.77 3.80 -6.51
N SER A 259 -3.66 2.59 -5.93
CA SER A 259 -4.76 1.61 -5.93
C SER A 259 -5.93 2.03 -5.04
N THR A 260 -5.67 2.84 -4.00
CA THR A 260 -6.70 3.29 -3.05
C THR A 260 -7.22 4.70 -3.34
N ARG A 261 -6.71 5.39 -4.36
CA ARG A 261 -7.07 6.78 -4.69
C ARG A 261 -8.58 6.99 -4.91
N GLU A 262 -9.25 6.03 -5.54
CA GLU A 262 -10.70 6.11 -5.85
C GLU A 262 -11.57 5.35 -4.85
N THR A 263 -11.01 4.85 -3.74
CA THR A 263 -11.80 4.18 -2.69
C THR A 263 -12.42 5.20 -1.74
N VAL A 264 -13.37 4.74 -0.93
CA VAL A 264 -14.02 5.56 0.12
C VAL A 264 -13.01 6.04 1.17
N ARG A 265 -11.90 5.30 1.36
CA ARG A 265 -10.84 5.62 2.33
C ARG A 265 -9.46 5.52 1.66
N PRO A 266 -9.00 6.60 1.00
CA PRO A 266 -7.67 6.64 0.38
C PRO A 266 -6.52 6.57 1.40
N MET A 267 -5.49 5.78 1.11
CA MET A 267 -4.36 5.56 2.02
C MET A 267 -3.27 6.64 1.90
N ASN A 268 -3.60 7.88 2.26
CA ASN A 268 -2.74 9.05 2.01
C ASN A 268 -1.90 9.53 3.21
N ASN A 269 -1.94 8.84 4.34
CA ASN A 269 -1.16 9.15 5.54
C ASN A 269 -0.18 8.01 5.79
N ILE A 270 1.12 8.30 5.67
CA ILE A 270 2.18 7.29 5.68
C ILE A 270 3.20 7.65 6.76
N MET A 271 3.62 6.66 7.53
CA MET A 271 4.66 6.78 8.54
C MET A 271 5.86 5.92 8.13
N LEU A 272 7.03 6.52 8.00
CA LEU A 272 8.29 5.82 7.74
C LEU A 272 9.14 5.85 9.02
N ARG A 273 9.39 4.68 9.61
CA ARG A 273 10.23 4.52 10.79
C ARG A 273 11.50 3.74 10.42
N GLY A 274 12.56 3.89 11.18
CA GLY A 274 13.80 3.13 10.96
C GLY A 274 15.00 3.84 11.56
N ASP A 275 16.18 3.24 11.45
CA ASP A 275 17.42 3.81 12.00
C ASP A 275 17.80 5.13 11.30
N PRO A 276 18.62 5.97 11.95
CA PRO A 276 19.21 7.13 11.30
C PRO A 276 19.87 6.75 9.97
N SER A 277 19.73 7.61 8.96
CA SER A 277 20.36 7.45 7.64
C SER A 277 19.88 6.28 6.76
N VAL A 278 18.84 5.51 7.10
CA VAL A 278 18.30 4.44 6.21
C VAL A 278 17.68 4.97 4.89
N GLY A 279 17.46 6.28 4.81
CA GLY A 279 16.95 6.97 3.63
C GLY A 279 15.46 7.33 3.71
N LYS A 280 14.89 7.51 4.91
CA LYS A 280 13.48 7.89 5.12
C LYS A 280 13.06 9.13 4.32
N THR A 281 13.81 10.23 4.48
CA THR A 281 13.57 11.48 3.75
C THR A 281 13.79 11.36 2.24
N ALA A 282 14.79 10.58 1.82
CA ALA A 282 14.97 10.27 0.41
C ALA A 282 13.79 9.44 -0.14
N GLY A 283 13.21 8.56 0.67
CA GLY A 283 11.99 7.81 0.40
C GLY A 283 10.78 8.71 0.22
N ALA A 284 10.56 9.68 1.12
CA ALA A 284 9.47 10.65 1.02
C ALA A 284 9.56 11.48 -0.28
N ARG A 285 10.75 12.00 -0.61
CA ARG A 285 11.00 12.68 -1.90
C ARG A 285 10.75 11.76 -3.08
N ALA A 286 11.16 10.50 -2.97
CA ALA A 286 10.93 9.52 -4.03
C ALA A 286 9.44 9.24 -4.27
N MET A 287 8.62 9.24 -3.21
CA MET A 287 7.17 9.12 -3.31
C MET A 287 6.56 10.33 -4.04
N ALA A 288 6.99 11.55 -3.70
CA ALA A 288 6.49 12.76 -4.38
C ALA A 288 6.82 12.77 -5.88
N ALA A 289 8.05 12.39 -6.25
CA ALA A 289 8.45 12.29 -7.65
C ALA A 289 7.69 11.18 -8.40
N SER A 290 7.37 10.06 -7.75
CA SER A 290 6.66 8.94 -8.39
C SER A 290 5.17 9.24 -8.63
N LEU A 291 4.57 10.01 -7.71
CA LEU A 291 3.20 10.51 -7.80
C LEU A 291 3.08 11.76 -8.68
N ASN A 292 4.21 12.33 -9.13
CA ASN A 292 4.30 13.62 -9.81
C ASN A 292 3.55 14.73 -9.05
N LEU A 293 3.91 14.88 -7.77
CA LEU A 293 3.33 15.88 -6.87
C LEU A 293 4.44 16.77 -6.30
N PRO A 294 4.17 18.07 -6.07
CA PRO A 294 5.10 18.95 -5.38
C PRO A 294 5.46 18.41 -4.00
N TYR A 295 6.67 18.70 -3.53
CA TYR A 295 7.15 18.23 -2.23
C TYR A 295 7.46 19.41 -1.32
N THR A 296 6.88 19.38 -0.12
CA THR A 296 7.20 20.27 0.99
C THR A 296 7.60 19.45 2.21
N PHE A 297 8.27 20.09 3.17
CA PHE A 297 8.62 19.45 4.43
C PHE A 297 8.55 20.44 5.58
N VAL A 298 8.32 19.90 6.77
CA VAL A 298 8.39 20.61 8.04
C VAL A 298 9.26 19.81 9.00
N THR A 299 10.27 20.46 9.59
CA THR A 299 11.16 19.83 10.56
C THR A 299 10.72 20.18 11.97
N CYS A 300 10.37 19.16 12.75
CA CYS A 300 9.93 19.33 14.13
C CYS A 300 11.13 19.32 15.10
N ASN A 301 11.04 20.17 16.12
CA ASN A 301 11.94 20.24 17.26
C ASN A 301 11.14 20.35 18.58
N ALA A 302 11.83 20.38 19.71
CA ALA A 302 11.23 20.49 21.04
C ALA A 302 10.31 21.70 21.23
N GLY A 303 10.65 22.83 20.61
CA GLY A 303 9.90 24.09 20.70
C GLY A 303 8.77 24.23 19.66
N THR A 304 8.55 23.25 18.79
CA THR A 304 7.52 23.33 17.75
C THR A 304 6.16 23.61 18.35
N GLU A 305 5.52 24.65 17.84
CA GLU A 305 4.17 25.07 18.21
C GLU A 305 3.17 24.78 17.09
N ILE A 306 1.88 24.86 17.41
CA ILE A 306 0.82 24.62 16.43
C ILE A 306 0.89 25.62 15.26
N TYR A 307 1.27 26.87 15.51
CA TYR A 307 1.38 27.88 14.46
C TYR A 307 2.55 27.63 13.51
N ASN A 308 3.63 26.96 13.93
CA ASN A 308 4.68 26.54 12.99
C ASN A 308 4.15 25.53 11.95
N LEU A 309 3.07 24.81 12.29
CA LEU A 309 2.43 23.83 11.43
C LEU A 309 1.24 24.39 10.66
N VAL A 310 0.59 25.44 11.15
CA VAL A 310 -0.59 26.03 10.52
C VAL A 310 -0.24 27.32 9.76
N GLY A 311 0.57 28.22 10.30
CA GLY A 311 1.07 29.41 9.61
C GLY A 311 1.36 30.58 10.54
N ASP A 312 2.07 31.57 10.02
CA ASP A 312 2.56 32.74 10.78
C ASP A 312 1.85 34.04 10.38
N MET A 313 1.71 34.96 11.34
CA MET A 313 1.25 36.33 11.09
C MET A 313 2.46 37.26 10.94
N MET A 314 2.62 37.86 9.76
CA MET A 314 3.76 38.68 9.36
C MET A 314 3.32 40.10 9.00
N PRO A 315 4.09 41.17 9.28
CA PRO A 315 3.75 42.52 8.83
C PRO A 315 3.72 42.65 7.29
N GLU A 316 2.78 43.40 6.73
CA GLU A 316 2.65 43.63 5.27
C GLU A 316 3.89 44.31 4.65
N ASP A 317 4.56 45.21 5.40
CA ASP A 317 5.72 45.98 4.92
C ASP A 317 7.07 45.22 5.03
N SER A 318 7.06 43.97 5.51
CA SER A 318 8.27 43.17 5.64
C SER A 318 8.51 42.32 4.39
N SER A 319 9.66 42.52 3.72
CA SER A 319 10.18 41.55 2.74
C SER A 319 10.26 40.17 3.38
N GLU A 320 9.92 39.11 2.63
CA GLU A 320 9.63 37.75 3.11
C GLU A 320 10.63 37.14 4.12
N ASP A 321 11.86 37.65 4.20
CA ASP A 321 12.95 37.13 5.05
C ASP A 321 13.30 37.99 6.31
N ALA A 322 12.65 39.12 6.59
CA ALA A 322 13.13 40.07 7.63
C ALA A 322 12.12 40.47 8.73
N GLY A 323 10.84 40.07 8.62
CA GLY A 323 9.83 40.34 9.66
C GLY A 323 9.91 39.33 10.81
N LYS A 324 9.87 39.78 12.06
CA LYS A 324 9.64 38.87 13.21
C LYS A 324 8.15 38.50 13.24
N SER A 325 7.83 37.20 13.32
CA SER A 325 6.47 36.73 13.61
C SER A 325 6.01 37.31 14.94
N ILE A 326 4.80 37.87 14.97
CA ILE A 326 4.20 38.43 16.19
C ILE A 326 3.42 37.39 17.00
N ASN A 327 3.42 36.12 16.57
CA ASN A 327 2.64 35.06 17.21
C ASN A 327 3.01 34.89 18.70
N GLU A 328 4.30 34.91 19.05
CA GLU A 328 4.73 34.81 20.46
C GLU A 328 4.21 35.98 21.30
N GLU A 329 4.24 37.21 20.79
CA GLU A 329 3.72 38.39 21.50
C GLU A 329 2.19 38.41 21.55
N MET A 330 1.52 37.95 20.49
CA MET A 330 0.07 37.96 20.37
C MET A 330 -0.61 36.91 21.25
N PHE A 331 0.12 35.87 21.65
CA PHE A 331 -0.39 34.75 22.46
C PHE A 331 0.33 34.56 23.80
N ALA A 332 1.22 35.48 24.20
CA ALA A 332 2.01 35.37 25.44
C ALA A 332 1.18 35.25 26.73
N ASP A 333 -0.01 35.84 26.74
CA ASP A 333 -0.95 35.84 27.87
C ASP A 333 -1.93 34.65 27.86
N MET A 334 -1.84 33.76 26.87
CA MET A 334 -2.70 32.59 26.81
C MET A 334 -2.13 31.41 27.60
N PRO A 335 -2.98 30.63 28.30
CA PRO A 335 -2.53 29.45 29.03
C PRO A 335 -1.93 28.41 28.09
N SER A 336 -0.83 27.80 28.51
CA SER A 336 -0.18 26.73 27.77
C SER A 336 -0.96 25.43 27.86
N ALA A 337 -0.60 24.45 27.02
CA ALA A 337 -1.14 23.10 27.10
C ALA A 337 -0.93 22.45 28.48
N THR A 338 0.16 22.80 29.16
CA THR A 338 0.48 22.30 30.50
C THR A 338 -0.43 22.95 31.54
N ASP A 339 -0.72 24.24 31.40
CA ASP A 339 -1.63 24.96 32.29
C ASP A 339 -3.06 24.41 32.15
N ILE A 340 -3.50 24.15 30.91
CA ILE A 340 -4.80 23.54 30.60
C ILE A 340 -4.94 22.15 31.22
N SER A 341 -3.87 21.34 31.18
CA SER A 341 -3.92 19.99 31.75
C SER A 341 -3.81 19.99 33.29
N MET A 342 -3.12 20.97 33.87
CA MET A 342 -3.05 21.12 35.33
C MET A 342 -4.36 21.62 35.93
N ASP A 343 -5.00 22.61 35.30
CA ASP A 343 -6.28 23.17 35.75
C ASP A 343 -7.14 23.62 34.55
N PRO A 344 -8.00 22.73 34.03
CA PRO A 344 -8.92 23.06 32.94
C PRO A 344 -9.89 24.18 33.30
N ALA A 345 -10.38 24.25 34.54
CA ALA A 345 -11.38 25.24 34.94
C ALA A 345 -10.77 26.66 35.00
N ALA A 346 -9.59 26.79 35.59
CA ALA A 346 -8.85 28.07 35.62
C ALA A 346 -8.40 28.49 34.22
N SER A 347 -7.96 27.54 33.39
CA SER A 347 -7.55 27.82 32.01
C SER A 347 -8.72 28.25 31.14
N TYR A 348 -9.90 27.63 31.29
CA TYR A 348 -11.11 28.05 30.59
C TYR A 348 -11.48 29.50 30.92
N GLN A 349 -11.42 29.86 32.21
CA GLN A 349 -11.66 31.24 32.67
C GLN A 349 -10.62 32.23 32.12
N ALA A 350 -9.35 31.85 32.07
CA ALA A 350 -8.29 32.69 31.50
C ALA A 350 -8.49 32.95 30.00
N ILE A 351 -9.01 31.95 29.25
CA ILE A 351 -9.25 32.04 27.80
C ILE A 351 -10.50 32.85 27.46
N THR A 352 -11.62 32.57 28.14
CA THR A 352 -12.95 33.10 27.76
C THR A 352 -13.41 34.26 28.63
N GLY A 353 -12.83 34.42 29.82
CA GLY A 353 -13.29 35.32 30.86
C GLY A 353 -14.49 34.79 31.67
N THR A 354 -14.96 33.56 31.43
CA THR A 354 -16.12 32.97 32.13
C THR A 354 -15.74 31.73 32.94
N GLU A 355 -16.28 31.60 34.16
CA GLU A 355 -16.03 30.44 35.02
C GLU A 355 -16.85 29.23 34.56
N LYS A 356 -16.16 28.10 34.37
CA LYS A 356 -16.77 26.81 34.07
C LYS A 356 -16.09 25.71 34.91
N PRO A 357 -16.69 25.31 36.06
CA PRO A 357 -16.06 24.39 37.01
C PRO A 357 -15.86 22.96 36.49
N ASP A 358 -16.62 22.55 35.48
CA ASP A 358 -16.60 21.24 34.84
C ASP A 358 -15.93 21.27 33.46
N ALA A 359 -15.14 22.33 33.17
CA ALA A 359 -14.45 22.46 31.90
C ALA A 359 -13.53 21.26 31.64
N THR A 360 -13.63 20.71 30.44
CA THR A 360 -12.73 19.64 29.99
C THR A 360 -11.52 20.23 29.26
N GLU A 361 -10.40 19.50 29.20
CA GLU A 361 -9.23 19.90 28.41
C GLU A 361 -9.62 20.19 26.94
N ALA A 362 -10.49 19.36 26.35
CA ALA A 362 -10.96 19.51 24.98
C ALA A 362 -11.74 20.82 24.76
N GLU A 363 -12.57 21.22 25.73
CA GLU A 363 -13.30 22.48 25.69
C GLU A 363 -12.35 23.67 25.83
N CYS A 364 -11.36 23.58 26.72
CA CYS A 364 -10.33 24.59 26.87
C CYS A 364 -9.53 24.77 25.57
N PHE A 365 -9.11 23.68 24.93
CA PHE A 365 -8.44 23.75 23.63
C PHE A 365 -9.33 24.36 22.54
N THR A 366 -10.64 24.06 22.55
CA THR A 366 -11.60 24.62 21.58
C THR A 366 -11.74 26.14 21.74
N GLU A 367 -11.91 26.61 22.98
CA GLU A 367 -12.01 28.05 23.25
C GLU A 367 -10.68 28.77 23.04
N LEU A 368 -9.55 28.12 23.38
CA LEU A 368 -8.21 28.65 23.13
C LEU A 368 -8.05 28.93 21.65
N PHE A 369 -8.39 27.93 20.82
CA PHE A 369 -8.38 28.06 19.37
C PHE A 369 -9.26 29.22 18.92
N ARG A 370 -10.50 29.34 19.42
CA ARG A 370 -11.42 30.42 19.07
C ARG A 370 -10.89 31.82 19.47
N ALA A 371 -10.27 31.95 20.63
CA ALA A 371 -9.66 33.20 21.08
C ALA A 371 -8.48 33.59 20.19
N MET A 372 -7.63 32.61 19.83
CA MET A 372 -6.51 32.81 18.90
C MET A 372 -6.98 33.31 17.53
N MET A 373 -7.99 32.66 16.97
CA MET A 373 -8.63 33.01 15.70
C MET A 373 -9.12 34.46 15.67
N LYS A 374 -9.77 34.91 16.75
CA LYS A 374 -10.28 36.28 16.87
C LYS A 374 -9.15 37.31 16.88
N ARG A 375 -8.02 36.99 17.51
CA ARG A 375 -6.83 37.87 17.53
C ARG A 375 -6.14 37.91 16.16
N CYS A 376 -5.98 36.77 15.50
CA CYS A 376 -5.45 36.72 14.13
C CYS A 376 -6.30 37.52 13.13
N ALA A 377 -7.63 37.38 13.19
CA ALA A 377 -8.53 38.14 12.32
C ALA A 377 -8.42 39.66 12.55
N ALA A 378 -8.18 40.11 13.79
CA ALA A 378 -7.93 41.51 14.10
C ALA A 378 -6.52 41.99 13.68
N ALA A 379 -5.52 41.10 13.72
CA ALA A 379 -4.19 41.39 13.20
C ALA A 379 -4.21 41.56 11.66
N CYS A 380 -4.97 40.73 10.94
CA CYS A 380 -5.13 40.86 9.49
C CYS A 380 -5.69 42.23 9.05
N SER A 381 -6.54 42.85 9.87
CA SER A 381 -7.11 44.18 9.58
C SER A 381 -6.22 45.35 10.01
N SER A 382 -5.07 45.08 10.64
CA SER A 382 -4.14 46.09 11.18
C SER A 382 -2.74 46.07 10.54
N GLY A 383 -2.63 45.57 9.30
CA GLY A 383 -1.39 45.61 8.51
C GLY A 383 -0.51 44.36 8.66
N PHE A 384 -1.09 43.23 9.07
CA PHE A 384 -0.42 41.93 9.07
C PHE A 384 -1.04 40.99 8.04
N ARG A 385 -0.23 40.18 7.37
CA ARG A 385 -0.65 39.12 6.46
C ARG A 385 -0.40 37.75 7.08
N TYR A 386 -1.30 36.82 6.80
CA TYR A 386 -1.12 35.42 7.15
C TYR A 386 -0.26 34.73 6.09
N VAL A 387 0.78 34.03 6.55
CA VAL A 387 1.68 33.23 5.72
C VAL A 387 1.43 31.76 6.02
N GLU A 388 0.93 31.04 5.01
CA GLU A 388 0.65 29.61 5.12
C GLU A 388 1.92 28.80 5.36
N SER A 389 1.82 27.84 6.28
CA SER A 389 2.89 26.86 6.48
C SER A 389 3.06 25.94 5.26
N PRO A 390 4.21 25.27 5.13
CA PRO A 390 4.40 24.25 4.09
C PRO A 390 3.40 23.09 4.16
N LEU A 391 2.89 22.79 5.35
CA LEU A 391 1.86 21.77 5.59
C LEU A 391 0.49 22.25 5.06
N VAL A 392 0.09 23.48 5.38
CA VAL A 392 -1.19 24.06 4.90
C VAL A 392 -1.20 24.18 3.37
N LYS A 393 -0.11 24.65 2.76
CA LYS A 393 0.05 24.69 1.30
C LYS A 393 -0.15 23.31 0.67
N ALA A 394 0.42 22.27 1.28
CA ALA A 394 0.29 20.91 0.78
C ALA A 394 -1.14 20.37 0.91
N ILE A 395 -1.81 20.63 2.04
CA ILE A 395 -3.20 20.21 2.26
C ILE A 395 -4.15 20.90 1.27
N ARG A 396 -3.97 22.21 1.07
CA ARG A 396 -4.78 23.02 0.16
C ARG A 396 -4.64 22.57 -1.29
N ASN A 397 -3.40 22.41 -1.74
CA ASN A 397 -3.10 22.19 -3.14
C ASN A 397 -2.94 20.70 -3.47
N GLY A 398 -2.96 19.80 -2.49
CA GLY A 398 -2.80 18.36 -2.71
C GLY A 398 -1.38 17.91 -2.96
N TRP A 399 -0.40 18.53 -2.30
CA TRP A 399 1.01 18.16 -2.45
C TRP A 399 1.41 17.03 -1.50
N VAL A 400 2.67 16.61 -1.58
CA VAL A 400 3.27 15.73 -0.57
C VAL A 400 3.94 16.60 0.49
N CYS A 401 3.52 16.45 1.75
CA CYS A 401 4.20 17.07 2.89
C CYS A 401 4.90 16.03 3.75
N GLU A 402 6.20 16.19 3.97
CA GLU A 402 6.95 15.41 4.94
C GLU A 402 6.96 16.09 6.31
N ILE A 403 6.50 15.41 7.36
CA ILE A 403 6.65 15.84 8.75
C ILE A 403 7.85 15.09 9.34
N GLN A 404 8.96 15.79 9.51
CA GLN A 404 10.22 15.21 9.98
C GLN A 404 10.30 15.26 11.51
N GLU A 405 10.57 14.11 12.11
CA GLU A 405 10.82 13.93 13.54
C GLU A 405 9.69 14.44 14.46
N PRO A 406 8.40 14.11 14.20
CA PRO A 406 7.29 14.58 15.03
C PRO A 406 7.38 14.11 16.49
N SER A 407 8.19 13.08 16.78
CA SER A 407 8.44 12.58 18.14
C SER A 407 9.27 13.54 19.01
N LEU A 408 9.93 14.54 18.41
CA LEU A 408 10.68 15.57 19.15
C LEU A 408 9.79 16.66 19.73
N ILE A 409 8.53 16.75 19.30
CA ILE A 409 7.60 17.79 19.78
C ILE A 409 7.30 17.54 21.27
N GLN A 410 7.69 18.48 22.13
CA GLN A 410 7.46 18.34 23.58
C GLN A 410 6.07 18.83 24.00
N ARG A 411 5.48 19.75 23.23
CA ARG A 411 4.18 20.38 23.54
C ARG A 411 3.02 19.43 23.25
N PRO A 412 2.28 18.95 24.27
CA PRO A 412 1.24 17.93 24.10
C PRO A 412 0.10 18.36 23.16
N ALA A 413 -0.23 19.65 23.09
CA ALA A 413 -1.36 20.18 22.32
C ALA A 413 -1.16 20.20 20.80
N VAL A 414 0.07 20.12 20.32
CA VAL A 414 0.37 20.20 18.88
C VAL A 414 -0.15 18.96 18.15
N MET A 415 0.00 17.78 18.76
CA MET A 415 -0.42 16.51 18.15
C MET A 415 -1.95 16.40 18.01
N PRO A 416 -2.78 16.75 19.03
CA PRO A 416 -4.22 16.92 18.85
C PRO A 416 -4.60 17.95 17.79
N GLY A 417 -3.88 19.08 17.68
CA GLY A 417 -4.12 20.07 16.64
C GLY A 417 -3.88 19.53 15.22
N LEU A 418 -2.91 18.61 15.06
CA LEU A 418 -2.67 17.88 13.82
C LEU A 418 -3.72 16.81 13.51
N ASN A 419 -4.46 16.32 14.50
CA ASN A 419 -5.44 15.26 14.27
C ASN A 419 -6.50 15.69 13.26
N GLY A 420 -6.99 16.93 13.31
CA GLY A 420 -7.97 17.45 12.34
C GLY A 420 -7.46 17.44 10.89
N LEU A 421 -6.14 17.57 10.69
CA LEU A 421 -5.49 17.51 9.37
C LEU A 421 -5.26 16.08 8.88
N LEU A 422 -5.12 15.14 9.82
CA LEU A 422 -4.89 13.73 9.56
C LEU A 422 -6.17 12.90 9.54
N ASP A 423 -7.30 13.44 10.00
CA ASP A 423 -8.60 12.76 10.07
C ASP A 423 -9.31 12.62 8.72
N GLU A 424 -10.28 11.69 8.65
CA GLU A 424 -11.11 11.43 7.47
C GLU A 424 -12.00 12.62 7.10
N THR A 425 -12.33 13.48 8.07
CA THR A 425 -13.11 14.71 7.84
C THR A 425 -12.33 15.77 7.05
N GLY A 426 -10.99 15.70 7.07
CA GLY A 426 -10.09 16.49 6.23
C GLY A 426 -10.30 18.00 6.34
N CYS A 427 -10.70 18.53 7.51
CA CYS A 427 -10.98 19.94 7.66
C CYS A 427 -10.38 20.51 8.95
N ILE A 428 -9.66 21.62 8.82
CA ILE A 428 -9.20 22.44 9.94
C ILE A 428 -9.64 23.88 9.73
N VAL A 429 -9.87 24.59 10.83
CA VAL A 429 -10.06 26.04 10.77
C VAL A 429 -8.69 26.70 10.91
N LEU A 430 -8.25 27.44 9.90
CA LEU A 430 -7.03 28.23 9.94
C LEU A 430 -7.23 29.46 10.82
N PRO A 431 -6.17 30.01 11.47
CA PRO A 431 -6.23 31.21 12.31
C PRO A 431 -6.99 32.40 11.69
N THR A 432 -7.05 32.47 10.37
CA THR A 432 -7.77 33.49 9.59
C THR A 432 -9.30 33.41 9.67
N GLY A 433 -9.88 32.31 10.14
CA GLY A 433 -11.33 32.05 9.99
C GLY A 433 -11.63 31.01 8.92
N GLU A 434 -10.68 30.73 8.05
CA GLU A 434 -10.90 29.90 6.86
C GLU A 434 -11.02 28.42 7.22
N MET A 435 -12.03 27.75 6.69
CA MET A 435 -12.13 26.30 6.73
C MET A 435 -11.29 25.70 5.60
N LEU A 436 -10.11 25.19 5.94
CA LEU A 436 -9.24 24.50 5.00
C LEU A 436 -9.74 23.07 4.82
N HIS A 437 -10.07 22.72 3.58
CA HIS A 437 -10.42 21.37 3.18
C HIS A 437 -9.22 20.67 2.54
N ARG A 438 -8.97 19.45 2.97
CA ARG A 438 -7.88 18.62 2.46
C ARG A 438 -8.18 18.20 1.03
N HIS A 439 -7.23 18.49 0.16
CA HIS A 439 -7.29 18.04 -1.23
C HIS A 439 -7.17 16.50 -1.31
N PRO A 440 -7.95 15.82 -2.18
CA PRO A 440 -7.96 14.34 -2.28
C PRO A 440 -6.60 13.70 -2.58
N ASP A 441 -5.77 14.39 -3.36
CA ASP A 441 -4.41 13.92 -3.69
C ASP A 441 -3.33 14.29 -2.64
N CYS A 442 -3.68 14.99 -1.55
CA CYS A 442 -2.71 15.37 -0.52
C CYS A 442 -2.16 14.13 0.20
N VAL A 443 -0.84 13.96 0.18
CA VAL A 443 -0.14 12.86 0.88
C VAL A 443 0.70 13.42 2.02
N ILE A 444 0.52 12.87 3.22
CA ILE A 444 1.31 13.25 4.40
C ILE A 444 2.25 12.10 4.74
N VAL A 445 3.55 12.38 4.82
CA VAL A 445 4.59 11.41 5.14
C VAL A 445 5.29 11.81 6.44
N SER A 446 5.05 11.09 7.52
CA SER A 446 5.77 11.29 8.79
C SER A 446 7.03 10.43 8.83
N THR A 447 8.20 11.03 9.04
CA THR A 447 9.46 10.28 9.17
C THR A 447 10.00 10.36 10.59
N LEU A 448 10.27 9.21 11.21
CA LEU A 448 10.85 9.14 12.55
C LEU A 448 12.01 8.16 12.66
N ASN A 449 12.91 8.47 13.58
CA ASN A 449 13.96 7.56 14.01
C ASN A 449 13.42 6.68 15.14
N VAL A 450 13.54 5.37 15.01
CA VAL A 450 13.38 4.46 16.16
C VAL A 450 14.60 4.63 17.07
N ASP A 451 14.37 4.60 18.37
CA ASP A 451 15.41 4.61 19.42
C ASP A 451 16.24 5.90 19.58
N LEU A 452 15.71 7.06 19.17
CA LEU A 452 16.33 8.35 19.47
C LEU A 452 16.05 8.78 20.93
N GLU A 453 17.09 9.01 21.72
CA GLU A 453 16.99 9.55 23.08
C GLU A 453 16.34 10.94 23.09
N GLY A 454 15.45 11.21 24.05
CA GLY A 454 14.70 12.48 24.15
C GLY A 454 13.39 12.55 23.34
N CYS A 455 13.09 11.53 22.54
CA CYS A 455 11.79 11.40 21.87
C CYS A 455 10.68 10.99 22.83
N ARG A 456 9.52 11.64 22.74
CA ARG A 456 8.31 11.15 23.39
C ARG A 456 7.67 10.03 22.55
N PRO A 457 7.07 9.01 23.19
CA PRO A 457 6.18 8.09 22.49
C PRO A 457 5.07 8.88 21.81
N LEU A 458 4.86 8.66 20.51
CA LEU A 458 3.74 9.26 19.79
C LEU A 458 2.42 8.74 20.39
N ASN A 459 1.43 9.62 20.50
CA ASN A 459 0.09 9.25 20.96
C ASN A 459 -0.51 8.20 19.99
N GLN A 460 -1.20 7.18 20.52
CA GLN A 460 -1.94 6.18 19.74
C GLN A 460 -2.90 6.84 18.74
N ALA A 461 -3.55 7.93 19.13
CA ALA A 461 -4.43 8.69 18.24
C ALA A 461 -3.72 9.22 16.98
N PHE A 462 -2.43 9.53 17.06
CA PHE A 462 -1.65 9.95 15.90
C PHE A 462 -1.22 8.74 15.06
N LEU A 463 -0.87 7.62 15.70
CA LEU A 463 -0.50 6.37 15.01
C LEU A 463 -1.68 5.80 14.22
N ASP A 464 -2.87 5.74 14.81
CA ASP A 464 -4.09 5.19 14.18
C ASP A 464 -4.53 5.97 12.93
N ARG A 465 -4.15 7.25 12.82
CA ARG A 465 -4.43 8.09 11.65
C ARG A 465 -3.44 7.91 10.50
N HIS A 466 -2.38 7.13 10.71
CA HIS A 466 -1.48 6.73 9.63
C HIS A 466 -1.93 5.39 9.06
N HIS A 467 -2.48 5.43 7.86
CA HIS A 467 -2.98 4.25 7.16
C HIS A 467 -1.89 3.21 6.90
N ILE A 468 -0.65 3.68 6.70
CA ILE A 468 0.51 2.84 6.43
C ILE A 468 1.62 3.22 7.40
N ILE A 469 2.07 2.27 8.21
CA ILE A 469 3.27 2.41 9.05
C ILE A 469 4.30 1.41 8.55
N MET A 470 5.42 1.92 8.03
CA MET A 470 6.46 1.13 7.38
C MET A 470 7.79 1.28 8.12
N ASP A 471 8.35 0.15 8.52
CA ASP A 471 9.67 0.08 9.13
C ASP A 471 10.73 -0.17 8.05
N LEU A 472 11.52 0.87 7.76
CA LEU A 472 12.65 0.81 6.85
C LEU A 472 13.84 0.19 7.57
N VAL A 473 14.11 -1.06 7.24
CA VAL A 473 15.23 -1.83 7.77
C VAL A 473 16.54 -1.44 7.07
N CYS A 474 17.65 -1.51 7.81
CA CYS A 474 18.98 -1.36 7.22
C CYS A 474 19.17 -2.38 6.08
N PRO A 475 19.53 -1.94 4.87
CA PRO A 475 19.62 -2.82 3.71
C PRO A 475 20.78 -3.83 3.84
N ASP A 476 20.71 -4.91 3.05
CA ASP A 476 21.76 -5.95 3.00
C ASP A 476 23.13 -5.38 2.56
N ASP A 477 24.23 -6.03 2.94
CA ASP A 477 25.62 -5.54 2.77
C ASP A 477 25.89 -5.17 1.32
N LYS A 478 25.38 -5.96 0.38
CA LYS A 478 25.50 -5.72 -1.06
C LYS A 478 24.92 -4.38 -1.47
N ILE A 479 23.77 -4.02 -0.91
CA ILE A 479 23.08 -2.75 -1.19
C ILE A 479 23.80 -1.59 -0.47
N ILE A 480 24.30 -1.82 0.75
CA ILE A 480 25.11 -0.82 1.47
C ILE A 480 26.36 -0.49 0.64
N VAL A 481 27.10 -1.51 0.18
CA VAL A 481 28.28 -1.34 -0.69
C VAL A 481 27.92 -0.55 -1.96
N GLU A 482 26.83 -0.93 -2.64
CA GLU A 482 26.39 -0.22 -3.84
C GLU A 482 26.04 1.25 -3.55
N ARG A 483 25.34 1.53 -2.45
CA ARG A 483 24.98 2.89 -2.03
C ARG A 483 26.22 3.71 -1.70
N ILE A 484 27.15 3.17 -0.92
CA ILE A 484 28.37 3.87 -0.51
C ILE A 484 29.24 4.18 -1.73
N LYS A 485 29.45 3.23 -2.65
CA LYS A 485 30.17 3.48 -3.90
C LYS A 485 29.58 4.62 -4.71
N LYS A 486 28.25 4.72 -4.77
CA LYS A 486 27.56 5.82 -5.46
C LYS A 486 27.64 7.15 -4.71
N MET A 487 27.67 7.14 -3.39
CA MET A 487 27.79 8.35 -2.56
C MET A 487 29.19 8.95 -2.63
N THR A 488 30.23 8.11 -2.53
CA THR A 488 31.63 8.56 -2.39
C THR A 488 32.41 8.50 -3.71
N GLY A 489 31.94 7.74 -4.69
CA GLY A 489 32.66 7.48 -5.94
C GLY A 489 33.85 6.52 -5.79
N CYS A 490 33.97 5.81 -4.66
CA CYS A 490 35.09 4.88 -4.43
C CYS A 490 35.04 3.68 -5.38
N ASP A 491 36.21 3.20 -5.80
CA ASP A 491 36.39 2.01 -6.62
C ASP A 491 36.67 0.76 -5.76
N ASP A 492 37.04 -0.35 -6.41
CA ASP A 492 37.34 -1.62 -5.72
C ASP A 492 38.68 -1.61 -4.95
N THR A 493 39.41 -0.48 -4.91
CA THR A 493 40.64 -0.36 -4.11
C THR A 493 40.35 -0.22 -2.62
N ILE A 494 39.12 0.20 -2.26
CA ILE A 494 38.70 0.33 -0.86
C ILE A 494 37.96 -0.93 -0.40
N ASN A 495 38.42 -1.51 0.70
CA ASN A 495 37.80 -2.70 1.29
C ASN A 495 36.54 -2.34 2.10
N LEU A 496 35.45 -2.05 1.38
CA LEU A 496 34.17 -1.65 1.95
C LEU A 496 33.57 -2.73 2.86
N GLN A 497 33.76 -4.02 2.55
CA GLN A 497 33.22 -5.10 3.38
C GLN A 497 33.92 -5.10 4.75
N ALA A 498 35.24 -4.97 4.80
CA ALA A 498 35.98 -4.86 6.06
C ALA A 498 35.53 -3.63 6.87
N MET A 499 35.25 -2.50 6.21
CA MET A 499 34.73 -1.30 6.88
C MET A 499 33.31 -1.52 7.44
N ILE A 500 32.40 -2.10 6.68
CA ILE A 500 31.02 -2.42 7.13
C ILE A 500 31.05 -3.36 8.35
N ASP A 501 31.84 -4.43 8.28
CA ASP A 501 31.93 -5.38 9.37
C ASP A 501 32.61 -4.78 10.62
N THR A 502 33.52 -3.81 10.43
CA THR A 502 34.13 -3.08 11.53
C THR A 502 33.13 -2.15 12.19
N MET A 503 32.34 -1.41 11.40
CA MET A 503 31.25 -0.57 11.90
C MET A 503 30.26 -1.36 12.75
N ARG A 504 29.83 -2.55 12.29
CA ARG A 504 28.94 -3.42 13.07
C ARG A 504 29.55 -3.90 14.37
N GLN A 505 30.85 -4.19 14.36
CA GLN A 505 31.56 -4.60 15.58
C GLN A 505 31.67 -3.43 16.56
N ILE A 506 31.95 -2.22 16.08
CA ILE A 506 31.92 -0.98 16.86
C ILE A 506 30.55 -0.76 17.48
N ALA A 507 29.47 -0.87 16.69
CA ALA A 507 28.10 -0.74 17.17
C ALA A 507 27.77 -1.76 18.27
N LYS A 508 28.21 -3.02 18.12
CA LYS A 508 28.01 -4.06 19.13
C LYS A 508 28.76 -3.78 20.43
N VAL A 509 30.00 -3.30 20.35
CA VAL A 509 30.81 -2.95 21.53
C VAL A 509 30.21 -1.72 22.23
N ALA A 510 29.85 -0.68 21.48
CA ALA A 510 29.21 0.51 22.00
C ALA A 510 27.90 0.18 22.75
N ALA A 511 27.03 -0.64 22.15
CA ALA A 511 25.80 -1.11 22.77
C ALA A 511 26.05 -1.89 24.08
N SER A 512 27.09 -2.73 24.14
CA SER A 512 27.44 -3.48 25.35
C SER A 512 27.94 -2.61 26.51
N ARG A 513 28.32 -1.37 26.21
CA ARG A 513 28.79 -0.36 27.19
C ARG A 513 27.74 0.70 27.51
N GLY A 514 26.52 0.57 26.97
CA GLY A 514 25.45 1.56 27.15
C GLY A 514 25.62 2.83 26.30
N ALA A 515 26.61 2.89 25.41
CA ALA A 515 26.80 3.95 24.43
C ALA A 515 25.94 3.66 23.19
N THR A 516 24.62 3.77 23.34
CA THR A 516 23.63 3.59 22.27
C THR A 516 23.19 4.91 21.63
N ASP A 517 23.68 6.02 22.18
CA ASP A 517 23.47 7.42 21.83
C ASP A 517 24.17 7.85 20.52
N GLY A 518 25.17 7.10 20.08
CA GLY A 518 25.93 7.35 18.86
C GLY A 518 25.28 6.91 17.55
N ASN A 519 25.67 7.56 16.46
CA ASN A 519 25.30 7.22 15.08
C ASN A 519 25.99 5.94 14.54
N THR A 520 26.13 4.92 15.38
CA THR A 520 26.99 3.73 15.21
C THR A 520 26.73 2.89 13.95
N ASN A 521 25.50 2.89 13.43
CA ASN A 521 25.11 2.17 12.21
C ASN A 521 24.72 3.11 11.06
N SER A 522 25.19 4.37 11.08
CA SER A 522 24.82 5.38 10.10
C SER A 522 25.59 5.21 8.78
N MET A 523 24.86 5.01 7.67
CA MET A 523 25.45 5.03 6.33
C MET A 523 26.18 6.35 6.00
N ARG A 524 25.78 7.48 6.61
CA ARG A 524 26.48 8.76 6.45
C ARG A 524 27.86 8.75 7.10
N GLN A 525 28.00 8.12 8.27
CA GLN A 525 29.30 7.98 8.94
C GLN A 525 30.21 7.03 8.17
N LEU A 526 29.66 5.93 7.65
CA LEU A 526 30.42 5.02 6.78
C LEU A 526 30.90 5.72 5.51
N ALA A 527 30.05 6.53 4.86
CA ALA A 527 30.46 7.32 3.68
C ALA A 527 31.58 8.32 4.03
N SER A 528 31.44 9.03 5.16
CA SER A 528 32.47 9.96 5.64
C SER A 528 33.79 9.25 5.93
N TRP A 529 33.75 8.03 6.50
CA TRP A 529 34.94 7.22 6.73
C TRP A 529 35.61 6.81 5.43
N VAL A 530 34.84 6.38 4.42
CA VAL A 530 35.35 6.02 3.09
C VAL A 530 36.00 7.22 2.40
N GLU A 531 35.36 8.39 2.41
CA GLU A 531 35.93 9.61 1.84
C GLU A 531 37.23 10.01 2.56
N ALA A 532 37.27 9.90 3.89
CA ALA A 532 38.49 10.15 4.66
C ALA A 532 39.62 9.18 4.28
N VAL A 533 39.31 7.91 4.02
CA VAL A 533 40.29 6.92 3.53
C VAL A 533 40.75 7.25 2.11
N MET A 534 39.85 7.69 1.22
CA MET A 534 40.23 8.10 -0.14
C MET A 534 41.24 9.26 -0.13
N VAL A 535 41.15 10.15 0.85
CA VAL A 535 42.06 11.30 0.99
C VAL A 535 43.36 10.93 1.71
N THR A 536 43.27 10.16 2.80
CA THR A 536 44.41 9.92 3.69
C THR A 536 45.21 8.65 3.35
N GLY A 537 44.58 7.69 2.68
CA GLY A 537 45.11 6.33 2.48
C GLY A 537 45.16 5.47 3.76
N ASP A 538 44.71 5.98 4.91
CA ASP A 538 44.79 5.30 6.20
C ASP A 538 43.40 5.03 6.79
N TYR A 539 43.01 3.75 6.79
CA TYR A 539 41.77 3.25 7.37
C TYR A 539 41.65 3.54 8.87
N LYS A 540 42.74 3.43 9.62
CA LYS A 540 42.73 3.49 11.08
C LYS A 540 42.65 4.94 11.56
N ALA A 541 43.50 5.81 11.02
CA ALA A 541 43.45 7.25 11.34
C ALA A 541 42.10 7.85 10.93
N SER A 542 41.58 7.47 9.76
CA SER A 542 40.28 7.96 9.28
C SER A 542 39.12 7.51 10.17
N ALA A 543 39.17 6.30 10.74
CA ALA A 543 38.13 5.80 11.63
C ALA A 543 38.06 6.59 12.95
N GLU A 544 39.20 7.05 13.47
CA GLU A 544 39.27 7.83 14.72
C GLU A 544 38.54 9.17 14.62
N TRP A 545 38.58 9.81 13.46
CA TRP A 545 37.96 11.12 13.22
C TRP A 545 36.51 11.05 12.75
N THR A 546 36.06 9.88 12.28
CA THR A 546 34.72 9.71 11.69
C THR A 546 33.83 8.83 12.55
N ILE A 547 34.01 7.51 12.50
CA ILE A 547 33.07 6.56 13.07
C ILE A 547 33.24 6.42 14.59
N ILE A 548 34.48 6.46 15.11
CA ILE A 548 34.75 6.34 16.55
C ILE A 548 34.31 7.62 17.26
N SER A 549 34.74 8.78 16.77
CA SER A 549 34.36 10.10 17.32
C SER A 549 32.84 10.34 17.24
N GLY A 550 32.19 9.85 16.19
CA GLY A 550 30.75 9.98 16.00
C GLY A 550 29.90 8.94 16.74
N THR A 551 30.53 7.97 17.41
CA THR A 551 29.86 6.93 18.21
C THR A 551 29.71 7.32 19.67
N THR A 552 30.73 7.91 20.29
CA THR A 552 30.66 8.27 21.71
C THR A 552 31.64 9.36 22.05
N ALA A 553 31.26 10.22 23.00
CA ALA A 553 32.14 11.21 23.60
C ALA A 553 33.00 10.64 24.74
N ASP A 554 32.68 9.44 25.24
CA ASP A 554 33.39 8.81 26.36
C ASP A 554 34.81 8.38 25.97
N PRO A 555 35.87 8.92 26.60
CA PRO A 555 37.26 8.57 26.31
C PRO A 555 37.60 7.08 26.52
N GLU A 556 37.01 6.40 27.50
CA GLU A 556 37.29 4.99 27.80
C GLU A 556 36.69 4.09 26.72
N VAL A 557 35.42 4.33 26.38
CA VAL A 557 34.74 3.60 25.30
C VAL A 557 35.42 3.87 23.96
N ARG A 558 35.84 5.12 23.68
CA ARG A 558 36.62 5.44 22.47
C ARG A 558 37.93 4.65 22.37
N ALA A 559 38.64 4.45 23.49
CA ALA A 559 39.86 3.66 23.49
C ALA A 559 39.59 2.17 23.16
N GLU A 560 38.51 1.60 23.70
CA GLU A 560 38.07 0.25 23.35
C GLU A 560 37.69 0.13 21.88
N LEU A 561 36.95 1.10 21.34
CA LEU A 561 36.57 1.13 19.91
C LEU A 561 37.79 1.30 18.99
N ALA A 562 38.77 2.11 19.38
CA ALA A 562 40.02 2.25 18.64
C ALA A 562 40.80 0.92 18.60
N ASN A 563 40.76 0.10 19.66
CA ASN A 563 41.36 -1.23 19.65
C ASN A 563 40.68 -2.19 18.67
N VAL A 564 39.36 -2.09 18.48
CA VAL A 564 38.63 -2.86 17.47
C VAL A 564 39.16 -2.56 16.06
N VAL A 565 39.37 -1.29 15.74
CA VAL A 565 39.89 -0.87 14.43
C VAL A 565 41.38 -1.22 14.27
N LYS A 566 42.19 -1.09 15.33
CA LYS A 566 43.64 -1.39 15.29
C LYS A 566 43.92 -2.85 14.96
N ASN A 567 43.10 -3.77 15.47
CA ASN A 567 43.24 -5.21 15.30
C ASN A 567 42.66 -5.75 13.98
N ARG A 568 42.05 -4.88 13.17
CA ARG A 568 41.43 -5.25 11.89
C ARG A 568 42.46 -5.18 10.76
N ALA A 569 42.41 -6.16 9.85
CA ALA A 569 43.06 -6.08 8.54
C ALA A 569 42.06 -5.49 7.53
N PHE A 570 42.46 -4.40 6.87
CA PHE A 570 41.68 -3.71 5.84
C PHE A 570 42.27 -3.99 4.47
#